data_AF-A0A6A4RYN6-F1
#
_entry.id   AF-A0A6A4RYN6-F1
#
_cell.length_a   1.000
_cell.length_b   1.000
_cell.length_c   1.000
_cell.angle_alpha   90.00
_cell.angle_beta   90.00
_cell.angle_gamma   90.00
#
_symmetry.space_group_name_H-M   'P 1'
#
loop_
_entity.id
_entity.type
_entity.pdbx_description
1 polymer ?
#
loop_
_entity_poly.entity_id
_entity_poly.type
_entity_poly.pdbx_seq_one_letter_code
_entity_poly.pdbx_strand_id
1 'polypeptide(L)'
;MALSSFRCKFRETSVDLLTDVLIDLNNRNKDQLNSVSTCNHNLRDKRVTEYILLITEELRLDPLVGYHAVELLQRFMVKHLTDLLTSHTPQDAAADRPTRHEDAIFDEIKEKFPIIVFSCVQLASKLSLHSHIITNSTAVHFLHSVGLSVSKQTLFESEMMILKGLEFRLNSPNPLTYVESLLEVLGHNEPCVPVERLHDLCRHVLQFVSLERTDVYDSLLKTTTQCVSPSREQREKFATVTEDCMLLGVVVIAVATFILSVTKWEQHRDAPSFKVQLVYCDITDGSRLSCGKASADSDVMKCEILLEKARLSECVTPVSPVSRTEDEVCDVVVNTRLVFLSK
;
A
#
# COMPACT_ATOMS: atom_id res chain seq x y z
N MET A 1 26.41 5.17 -0.50
CA MET A 1 25.57 5.63 0.62
C MET A 1 25.14 4.41 1.41
N ALA A 2 25.52 4.31 2.67
CA ALA A 2 25.09 3.22 3.54
C ALA A 2 23.70 3.58 4.07
N LEU A 3 22.65 3.03 3.45
CA LEU A 3 21.33 2.99 4.05
C LEU A 3 21.48 2.20 5.36
N SER A 4 21.25 2.87 6.49
CA SER A 4 21.13 2.20 7.78
C SER A 4 19.92 1.27 7.70
N SER A 5 20.17 0.01 7.35
CA SER A 5 19.17 -1.04 7.32
C SER A 5 18.63 -1.21 8.74
N PHE A 6 17.47 -0.64 9.02
CA PHE A 6 16.57 -1.16 10.05
C PHE A 6 16.39 -2.64 9.72
N ARG A 7 17.07 -3.51 10.47
CA ARG A 7 16.94 -4.95 10.31
C ARG A 7 15.67 -5.38 11.03
N CYS A 8 14.58 -5.44 10.27
CA CYS A 8 13.42 -6.20 10.71
C CYS A 8 13.85 -7.66 10.86
N LYS A 9 13.56 -8.25 12.02
CA LYS A 9 13.82 -9.66 12.26
C LYS A 9 12.55 -10.42 11.97
N PHE A 10 12.65 -11.43 11.12
CA PHE A 10 11.54 -12.29 10.78
C PHE A 10 11.63 -13.62 11.54
N ARG A 11 10.49 -14.29 11.69
CA ARG A 11 10.28 -15.59 12.36
C ARG A 11 10.42 -15.55 13.88
N GLU A 12 10.25 -14.37 14.47
CA GLU A 12 10.27 -14.21 15.93
C GLU A 12 8.86 -14.28 16.54
N THR A 13 7.82 -14.01 15.75
CA THR A 13 6.43 -14.01 16.20
C THR A 13 5.91 -15.44 16.37
N SER A 14 5.13 -15.72 17.41
CA SER A 14 4.47 -17.04 17.52
C SER A 14 3.40 -17.19 16.43
N VAL A 15 3.19 -18.42 15.95
CA VAL A 15 2.19 -18.70 14.92
C VAL A 15 0.77 -18.31 15.35
N ASP A 16 0.44 -18.51 16.62
CA ASP A 16 -0.87 -18.12 17.18
C ASP A 16 -1.07 -16.61 17.13
N LEU A 17 -0.08 -15.82 17.60
CA LEU A 17 -0.15 -14.36 17.57
C LEU A 17 -0.17 -13.82 16.13
N LEU A 18 0.61 -14.43 15.24
CA LEU A 18 0.65 -14.06 13.83
C LEU A 18 -0.70 -14.32 13.13
N THR A 19 -1.38 -15.40 13.50
CA THR A 19 -2.73 -15.72 13.02
C THR A 19 -3.72 -14.64 13.47
N ASP A 20 -3.69 -14.25 14.75
CA ASP A 20 -4.56 -13.20 15.28
C ASP A 20 -4.32 -11.85 14.59
N VAL A 21 -3.05 -11.48 14.38
CA VAL A 21 -2.65 -10.27 13.65
C VAL A 21 -3.18 -10.29 12.21
N LEU A 22 -3.05 -11.41 11.50
CA LEU A 22 -3.57 -11.53 10.13
C LEU A 22 -5.10 -11.42 10.08
N ILE A 23 -5.81 -12.01 11.04
CA ILE A 23 -7.27 -11.91 11.13
C ILE A 23 -7.67 -10.45 11.35
N ASP A 24 -7.03 -9.75 12.28
CA ASP A 24 -7.26 -8.32 12.53
C ASP A 24 -6.97 -7.47 11.28
N LEU A 25 -5.81 -7.67 10.64
CA LEU A 25 -5.44 -6.95 9.42
C LEU A 25 -6.42 -7.20 8.26
N ASN A 26 -6.90 -8.43 8.10
CA ASN A 26 -7.88 -8.80 7.08
C ASN A 26 -9.24 -8.15 7.35
N ASN A 27 -9.69 -8.16 8.61
CA ASN A 27 -10.95 -7.52 8.99
C ASN A 27 -10.88 -6.01 8.76
N ARG A 28 -9.79 -5.35 9.18
CA ARG A 28 -9.57 -3.92 8.92
C ARG A 28 -9.52 -3.59 7.44
N ASN A 29 -8.87 -4.42 6.63
CA ASN A 29 -8.83 -4.25 5.18
C ASN A 29 -10.25 -4.37 4.59
N LYS A 30 -11.05 -5.35 5.02
CA LYS A 30 -12.45 -5.48 4.59
C LYS A 30 -13.31 -4.30 5.01
N ASP A 31 -13.18 -3.83 6.25
CA ASP A 31 -13.91 -2.66 6.73
C ASP A 31 -13.57 -1.41 5.92
N GLN A 32 -12.28 -1.22 5.61
CA GLN A 32 -11.83 -0.15 4.71
C GLN A 32 -12.48 -0.30 3.33
N LEU A 33 -12.43 -1.49 2.72
CA LEU A 33 -13.03 -1.75 1.40
C LEU A 33 -14.54 -1.50 1.37
N ASN A 34 -15.25 -1.85 2.44
CA ASN A 34 -16.69 -1.61 2.57
C ASN A 34 -17.02 -0.12 2.73
N SER A 35 -16.07 0.67 3.24
CA SER A 35 -16.21 2.13 3.41
C SER A 35 -15.69 2.95 2.23
N VAL A 36 -15.18 2.30 1.17
CA VAL A 36 -14.76 2.98 -0.07
C VAL A 36 -15.98 3.66 -0.69
N SER A 37 -16.11 4.96 -0.44
CA SER A 37 -17.19 5.77 -0.97
C SER A 37 -16.95 6.07 -2.46
N THR A 38 -18.04 6.35 -3.17
CA THR A 38 -18.06 6.74 -4.59
C THR A 38 -17.24 8.01 -4.90
N CYS A 39 -16.90 8.81 -3.87
CA CYS A 39 -16.09 10.02 -3.99
C CYS A 39 -14.66 9.77 -3.45
N ASN A 40 -13.88 8.98 -4.20
CA ASN A 40 -12.43 8.89 -3.97
C ASN A 40 -11.76 10.20 -4.40
N HIS A 41 -11.78 11.20 -3.52
CA HIS A 41 -10.88 12.33 -3.64
C HIS A 41 -9.47 11.81 -3.34
N ASN A 42 -8.72 11.49 -4.40
CA ASN A 42 -7.33 11.06 -4.33
C ASN A 42 -6.47 12.18 -3.74
N LEU A 43 -6.40 12.25 -2.40
CA LEU A 43 -5.43 13.07 -1.67
C LEU A 43 -4.05 12.38 -1.58
N ARG A 44 -3.93 11.14 -2.07
CA ARG A 44 -2.65 10.47 -2.32
C ARG A 44 -2.01 11.03 -3.58
N ASP A 45 -1.68 12.32 -3.53
CA ASP A 45 -0.88 13.00 -4.56
C ASP A 45 0.58 12.53 -4.45
N LYS A 46 1.17 12.19 -5.61
CA LYS A 46 2.55 11.72 -5.73
C LYS A 46 3.55 12.62 -5.01
N ARG A 47 3.43 13.94 -5.16
CA ARG A 47 4.39 14.91 -4.59
C ARG A 47 4.26 14.99 -3.08
N VAL A 48 3.04 14.87 -2.55
CA VAL A 48 2.81 14.86 -1.10
C VAL A 48 3.40 13.58 -0.48
N THR A 49 3.16 12.42 -1.09
CA THR A 49 3.76 11.16 -0.65
C THR A 49 5.29 11.20 -0.74
N GLU A 50 5.84 11.67 -1.87
CA GLU A 50 7.28 11.85 -2.04
C GLU A 50 7.88 12.75 -0.96
N TYR A 51 7.27 13.90 -0.70
CA TYR A 51 7.74 14.84 0.30
C TYR A 51 7.76 14.24 1.71
N ILE A 52 6.73 13.48 2.09
CA ILE A 52 6.71 12.77 3.38
C ILE A 52 7.82 11.73 3.47
N LEU A 53 8.03 10.93 2.41
CA LEU A 53 9.06 9.91 2.39
C LEU A 53 10.46 10.54 2.45
N LEU A 54 10.70 11.65 1.76
CA LEU A 54 11.94 12.42 1.82
C LEU A 54 12.20 13.00 3.22
N ILE A 55 11.19 13.58 3.88
CA ILE A 55 11.33 14.04 5.28
C ILE A 55 11.72 12.86 6.18
N THR A 56 11.06 11.72 6.01
CA THR A 56 11.31 10.50 6.79
C THR A 56 12.76 10.02 6.60
N GLU A 57 13.26 10.05 5.37
CA GLU A 57 14.64 9.68 5.03
C GLU A 57 15.67 10.68 5.59
N GLU A 58 15.45 11.98 5.40
CA GLU A 58 16.34 13.05 5.87
C GLU A 58 16.48 13.02 7.40
N LEU A 59 15.38 12.74 8.10
CA LEU A 59 15.34 12.59 9.55
C LEU A 59 15.76 11.19 10.03
N ARG A 60 16.12 10.28 9.11
CA ARG A 60 16.57 8.90 9.38
C ARG A 60 15.58 8.11 10.25
N LEU A 61 14.30 8.30 10.00
CA LEU A 61 13.23 7.59 10.69
C LEU A 61 13.05 6.19 10.08
N ASP A 62 12.35 5.32 10.80
CA ASP A 62 11.94 4.03 10.26
C ASP A 62 10.99 4.24 9.06
N PRO A 63 11.15 3.51 7.93
CA PRO A 63 10.26 3.64 6.77
C PRO A 63 8.77 3.54 7.09
N LEU A 64 8.40 2.76 8.11
CA LEU A 64 7.02 2.63 8.58
C LEU A 64 6.44 3.98 9.03
N VAL A 65 7.27 4.87 9.59
CA VAL A 65 6.87 6.23 9.99
C VAL A 65 6.37 7.02 8.79
N GLY A 66 7.04 6.90 7.64
CA GLY A 66 6.65 7.61 6.41
C GLY A 66 5.29 7.14 5.89
N TYR A 67 5.09 5.82 5.78
CA TYR A 67 3.80 5.25 5.35
C TYR A 67 2.67 5.57 6.32
N HIS A 68 2.96 5.59 7.62
CA HIS A 68 1.98 5.96 8.63
C HIS A 68 1.64 7.45 8.59
N ALA A 69 2.62 8.33 8.36
CA ALA A 69 2.38 9.76 8.18
C ALA A 69 1.51 10.04 6.94
N VAL A 70 1.70 9.31 5.84
CA VAL A 70 0.83 9.39 4.65
C VAL A 70 -0.61 9.00 5.00
N GLU A 71 -0.79 7.92 5.76
CA GLU A 71 -2.12 7.46 6.21
C GLU A 71 -2.81 8.51 7.10
N LEU A 72 -2.11 9.03 8.10
CA LEU A 72 -2.62 10.07 9.00
C LEU A 72 -3.04 11.32 8.22
N LEU A 73 -2.17 11.78 7.31
CA LEU A 73 -2.46 12.97 6.50
C LEU A 73 -3.69 12.75 5.64
N GLN A 74 -3.78 11.62 4.93
CA GLN A 74 -4.90 11.36 4.04
C GLN A 74 -6.22 11.34 4.82
N ARG A 75 -6.31 10.58 5.91
CA ARG A 75 -7.56 10.53 6.69
C ARG A 75 -7.91 11.88 7.30
N PHE A 76 -6.90 12.58 7.82
CA PHE A 76 -7.11 13.89 8.43
C PHE A 76 -7.63 14.88 7.40
N MET A 77 -7.00 14.95 6.23
CA MET A 77 -7.37 15.91 5.19
C MET A 77 -8.77 15.64 4.61
N VAL A 78 -9.17 14.37 4.41
CA VAL A 78 -10.55 14.04 4.00
C VAL A 78 -11.55 14.57 5.02
N LYS A 79 -11.33 14.29 6.31
CA LYS A 79 -12.25 14.73 7.37
C LYS A 79 -12.24 16.25 7.53
N HIS A 80 -11.06 16.87 7.55
CA HIS A 80 -10.91 18.31 7.72
C HIS A 80 -11.55 19.09 6.57
N LEU A 81 -11.37 18.67 5.32
CA LEU A 81 -12.04 19.26 4.16
C LEU A 81 -13.55 19.08 4.23
N THR A 82 -14.03 17.90 4.63
CA THR A 82 -15.47 17.64 4.79
C THR A 82 -16.09 18.53 5.87
N ASP A 83 -15.41 18.70 7.01
CA ASP A 83 -15.87 19.56 8.11
C ASP A 83 -15.90 21.04 7.69
N LEU A 84 -14.90 21.51 6.93
CA LEU A 84 -14.88 22.89 6.41
C LEU A 84 -16.00 23.13 5.39
N LEU A 85 -16.21 22.20 4.46
CA LEU A 85 -17.28 22.32 3.46
C LEU A 85 -18.68 22.29 4.10
N THR A 86 -18.87 21.51 5.17
CA THR A 86 -20.18 21.37 5.84
C THR A 86 -20.47 22.50 6.83
N SER A 87 -19.48 22.96 7.59
CA SER A 87 -19.63 24.02 8.61
C SER A 87 -19.94 25.39 8.04
N HIS A 88 -19.58 25.66 6.77
CA HIS A 88 -19.74 26.96 6.14
C HIS A 88 -20.93 27.06 5.18
N THR A 89 -21.79 26.03 5.08
CA THR A 89 -23.04 26.10 4.29
C THR A 89 -24.04 27.06 4.97
N PRO A 90 -24.32 28.27 4.44
CA PRO A 90 -25.32 29.15 5.02
C PRO A 90 -26.70 28.68 4.56
N GLN A 91 -27.66 28.67 5.48
CA GLN A 91 -29.07 28.37 5.21
C GLN A 91 -29.77 29.44 4.34
N ASP A 92 -29.07 30.48 3.87
CA ASP A 92 -29.65 31.55 3.06
C ASP A 92 -28.72 32.04 1.93
N ALA A 93 -29.32 32.15 0.74
CA ALA A 93 -29.04 33.07 -0.36
C ALA A 93 -28.03 32.70 -1.49
N ALA A 94 -28.65 32.62 -2.68
CA ALA A 94 -28.20 33.05 -4.01
C ALA A 94 -27.07 32.26 -4.72
N ALA A 95 -27.41 31.81 -5.93
CA ALA A 95 -26.73 30.85 -6.79
C ALA A 95 -25.38 31.29 -7.40
N ASP A 96 -24.66 32.25 -6.82
CA ASP A 96 -23.46 32.87 -7.42
C ASP A 96 -22.24 32.97 -6.48
N ARG A 97 -22.26 32.28 -5.33
CA ARG A 97 -21.20 32.32 -4.29
C ARG A 97 -20.26 31.10 -4.09
N PRO A 98 -20.41 29.92 -4.75
CA PRO A 98 -19.65 28.73 -4.35
C PRO A 98 -18.13 28.85 -4.60
N THR A 99 -17.70 29.46 -5.71
CA THR A 99 -16.28 29.52 -6.08
C THR A 99 -15.43 30.34 -5.10
N ARG A 100 -15.95 31.48 -4.61
CA ARG A 100 -15.23 32.32 -3.61
C ARG A 100 -15.07 31.63 -2.25
N HIS A 101 -15.94 30.69 -1.93
CA HIS A 101 -15.90 29.97 -0.67
C HIS A 101 -14.84 28.86 -0.69
N GLU A 102 -14.77 28.10 -1.79
CA GLU A 102 -13.74 27.09 -2.02
C GLU A 102 -12.33 27.71 -2.07
N ASP A 103 -12.19 28.88 -2.72
CA ASP A 103 -10.93 29.62 -2.77
C ASP A 103 -10.43 30.02 -1.36
N ALA A 104 -11.35 30.48 -0.49
CA ALA A 104 -10.99 30.86 0.88
C ALA A 104 -10.57 29.65 1.75
N ILE A 105 -11.25 28.50 1.59
CA ILE A 105 -10.86 27.24 2.24
C ILE A 105 -9.47 26.81 1.74
N PHE A 106 -9.24 26.91 0.43
CA PHE A 106 -7.96 26.54 -0.17
C PHE A 106 -6.81 27.41 0.35
N ASP A 107 -6.99 28.73 0.41
CA ASP A 107 -5.98 29.66 0.94
C ASP A 107 -5.67 29.38 2.42
N GLU A 108 -6.70 29.09 3.24
CA GLU A 108 -6.49 28.70 4.64
C GLU A 108 -5.66 27.42 4.77
N ILE A 109 -5.99 26.40 3.99
CA ILE A 109 -5.30 25.11 4.03
C ILE A 109 -3.87 25.25 3.53
N LYS A 110 -3.67 25.96 2.41
CA LYS A 110 -2.38 26.12 1.76
C LYS A 110 -1.32 26.68 2.70
N GLU A 111 -1.66 27.70 3.49
CA GLU A 111 -0.75 28.30 4.47
C GLU A 111 -0.36 27.32 5.58
N LYS A 112 -1.31 26.49 6.03
CA LYS A 112 -1.09 25.53 7.12
C LYS A 112 -0.53 24.18 6.65
N PHE A 113 -0.62 23.88 5.35
CA PHE A 113 -0.38 22.54 4.80
C PHE A 113 1.01 21.99 5.12
N PRO A 114 2.13 22.73 4.97
CA PRO A 114 3.45 22.21 5.32
C PRO A 114 3.57 21.82 6.80
N ILE A 115 2.92 22.59 7.68
CA ILE A 115 2.90 22.33 9.12
C ILE A 115 2.07 21.07 9.41
N ILE A 116 0.91 20.93 8.75
CA ILE A 116 0.06 19.72 8.88
C ILE A 116 0.84 18.47 8.44
N VAL A 117 1.48 18.51 7.26
CA VAL A 117 2.29 17.41 6.75
C VAL A 117 3.38 17.02 7.74
N PHE A 118 4.14 18.00 8.24
CA PHE A 118 5.23 17.73 9.18
C PHE A 118 4.70 17.23 10.55
N SER A 119 3.56 17.73 11.02
CA SER A 119 2.90 17.23 12.23
C SER A 119 2.43 15.78 12.10
N CYS A 120 1.97 15.34 10.92
CA CYS A 120 1.70 13.92 10.67
C CYS A 120 2.96 13.06 10.81
N VAL A 121 4.12 13.52 10.32
CA VAL A 121 5.41 12.83 10.50
C VAL A 121 5.82 12.79 11.97
N GLN A 122 5.66 13.90 12.71
CA GLN A 122 5.93 13.93 14.14
C GLN A 122 5.07 12.94 14.92
N LEU A 123 3.75 12.93 14.69
CA LEU A 123 2.81 12.01 15.32
C LEU A 123 3.17 10.56 14.99
N ALA A 124 3.45 10.25 13.72
CA ALA A 124 3.86 8.91 13.32
C ALA A 124 5.18 8.48 13.97
N SER A 125 6.16 9.38 14.11
CA SER A 125 7.42 9.08 14.80
C SER A 125 7.20 8.77 16.30
N LYS A 126 6.21 9.41 16.93
CA LYS A 126 5.84 9.19 18.35
C LYS A 126 5.14 7.85 18.56
N LEU A 127 4.47 7.33 17.53
CA LEU A 127 3.81 6.02 17.57
C LEU A 127 4.77 4.86 17.30
N SER A 128 5.91 5.14 16.65
CA SER A 128 6.94 4.14 16.40
C SER A 128 7.73 3.83 17.68
N LEU A 129 7.52 2.63 18.22
CA LEU A 129 8.16 2.17 19.47
C LEU A 129 9.68 1.96 19.35
N HIS A 130 10.20 1.87 18.13
CA HIS A 130 11.60 1.50 17.85
C HIS A 130 12.39 2.56 17.07
N SER A 131 11.82 3.74 16.83
CA SER A 131 12.44 4.79 16.04
C SER A 131 12.76 6.05 16.85
N HIS A 132 13.57 6.94 16.26
CA HIS A 132 13.84 8.25 16.83
C HIS A 132 12.57 9.09 16.88
N ILE A 133 12.13 9.43 18.09
CA ILE A 133 10.98 10.32 18.30
C ILE A 133 11.38 11.75 17.95
N ILE A 134 10.58 12.40 17.08
CA ILE A 134 10.76 13.82 16.80
C ILE A 134 10.14 14.64 17.93
N THR A 135 10.97 15.41 18.64
CA THR A 135 10.50 16.39 19.62
C THR A 135 10.12 17.70 18.93
N ASN A 136 9.25 18.50 19.56
CA ASN A 136 8.88 19.82 19.02
C ASN A 136 10.11 20.75 18.85
N SER A 137 11.16 20.58 19.65
CA SER A 137 12.42 21.33 19.46
C SER A 137 13.14 20.92 18.17
N THR A 138 13.23 19.61 17.91
CA THR A 138 13.81 19.06 16.68
C THR A 138 13.00 19.49 15.45
N ALA A 139 11.68 19.44 15.57
CA ALA A 139 10.74 19.87 14.54
C ALA A 139 10.91 21.34 14.14
N VAL A 140 10.95 22.25 15.12
CA VAL A 140 11.18 23.68 14.86
C VAL A 140 12.51 23.90 14.15
N HIS A 141 13.58 23.23 14.60
CA HIS A 141 14.89 23.37 13.97
C HIS A 141 14.88 22.87 12.52
N PHE A 142 14.27 21.71 12.26
CA PHE A 142 14.16 21.16 10.91
C PHE A 142 13.35 22.08 10.00
N LEU A 143 12.15 22.49 10.43
CA LEU A 143 11.29 23.40 9.66
C LEU A 143 12.00 24.71 9.35
N HIS A 144 12.71 25.28 10.32
CA HIS A 144 13.52 26.49 10.09
C HIS A 144 14.62 26.26 9.05
N SER A 145 15.28 25.09 9.06
CA SER A 145 16.33 24.76 8.08
C SER A 145 15.81 24.64 6.64
N VAL A 146 14.53 24.32 6.45
CA VAL A 146 13.86 24.26 5.13
C VAL A 146 13.11 25.55 4.79
N GLY A 147 13.33 26.64 5.55
CA GLY A 147 12.76 27.96 5.28
C GLY A 147 11.40 28.25 5.93
N LEU A 148 10.91 27.37 6.81
CA LEU A 148 9.63 27.53 7.52
C LEU A 148 9.85 27.92 8.98
N SER A 149 9.63 29.19 9.30
CA SER A 149 9.72 29.68 10.69
C SER A 149 8.42 29.37 11.44
N VAL A 150 8.46 28.37 12.34
CA VAL A 150 7.30 27.91 13.10
C VAL A 150 7.60 27.89 14.59
N SER A 151 6.63 28.27 15.42
CA SER A 151 6.76 28.20 16.88
C SER A 151 6.43 26.80 17.40
N LYS A 152 6.95 26.45 18.59
CA LYS A 152 6.56 25.20 19.27
C LYS A 152 5.05 25.12 19.55
N GLN A 153 4.43 26.26 19.83
CA GLN A 153 3.00 26.37 20.09
C GLN A 153 2.20 26.01 18.83
N THR A 154 2.59 26.55 17.67
CA THR A 154 1.94 26.28 16.39
C THR A 154 2.03 24.80 16.01
N LEU A 155 3.16 24.15 16.25
CA LEU A 155 3.29 22.70 16.02
C LEU A 155 2.38 21.91 16.96
N PHE A 156 2.37 22.25 18.25
CA PHE A 156 1.51 21.59 19.22
C PHE A 156 0.02 21.72 18.87
N GLU A 157 -0.41 22.91 18.46
CA GLU A 157 -1.78 23.17 18.00
C GLU A 157 -2.12 22.35 16.74
N SER A 158 -1.19 22.26 15.79
CA SER A 158 -1.35 21.43 14.60
C SER A 158 -1.46 19.95 14.93
N GLU A 159 -0.61 19.42 15.81
CA GLU A 159 -0.71 18.03 16.29
C GLU A 159 -2.05 17.78 16.99
N MET A 160 -2.46 18.67 17.88
CA MET A 160 -3.74 18.56 18.59
C MET A 160 -4.94 18.61 17.63
N MET A 161 -4.88 19.45 16.61
CA MET A 161 -5.88 19.52 15.55
C MET A 161 -6.00 18.19 14.81
N ILE A 162 -4.87 17.58 14.43
CA ILE A 162 -4.85 16.28 13.75
C ILE A 162 -5.39 15.18 14.66
N LEU A 163 -4.96 15.14 15.93
CA LEU A 163 -5.42 14.16 16.92
C LEU A 163 -6.94 14.22 17.12
N LYS A 164 -7.48 15.43 17.33
CA LYS A 164 -8.93 15.65 17.47
C LYS A 164 -9.68 15.32 16.18
N GLY A 165 -9.15 15.77 15.04
CA GLY A 165 -9.69 15.47 13.73
C GLY A 165 -9.80 13.96 13.51
N LEU A 166 -8.80 13.18 13.92
CA LEU A 166 -8.81 11.72 13.80
C LEU A 166 -9.48 11.00 14.98
N GLU A 167 -10.10 11.71 15.92
CA GLU A 167 -10.69 11.14 17.14
C GLU A 167 -9.73 10.23 17.90
N PHE A 168 -8.44 10.59 17.90
CA PHE A 168 -7.35 9.81 18.50
C PHE A 168 -7.19 8.38 17.95
N ARG A 169 -7.80 8.06 16.80
CA ARG A 169 -7.68 6.74 16.14
C ARG A 169 -6.46 6.71 15.23
N LEU A 170 -5.28 6.54 15.80
CA LEU A 170 -4.02 6.62 15.03
C LEU A 170 -3.54 5.27 14.50
N ASN A 171 -3.92 4.16 15.12
CA ASN A 171 -3.36 2.83 14.83
C ASN A 171 -3.97 2.14 13.61
N SER A 172 -4.10 2.85 12.50
CA SER A 172 -4.52 2.25 11.24
C SER A 172 -3.33 1.56 10.55
N PRO A 173 -3.51 0.31 10.07
CA PRO A 173 -2.48 -0.36 9.30
C PRO A 173 -2.12 0.43 8.04
N ASN A 174 -0.85 0.38 7.66
CA ASN A 174 -0.37 0.97 6.41
C ASN A 174 0.16 -0.13 5.47
N PRO A 175 0.37 0.14 4.18
CA PRO A 175 0.79 -0.87 3.21
C PRO A 175 2.04 -1.66 3.60
N LEU A 176 3.02 -1.03 4.27
CA LEU A 176 4.23 -1.72 4.70
C LEU A 176 3.94 -2.71 5.84
N THR A 177 3.00 -2.40 6.76
CA THR A 177 2.54 -3.33 7.79
C THR A 177 2.00 -4.63 7.18
N TYR A 178 1.23 -4.54 6.11
CA TYR A 178 0.71 -5.72 5.40
C TYR A 178 1.85 -6.54 4.77
N VAL A 179 2.78 -5.89 4.08
CA VAL A 179 3.96 -6.54 3.49
C VAL A 179 4.78 -7.27 4.55
N GLU A 180 5.11 -6.62 5.66
CA GLU A 180 5.93 -7.20 6.73
C GLU A 180 5.24 -8.37 7.42
N SER A 181 3.94 -8.24 7.70
CA SER A 181 3.15 -9.33 8.29
C SER A 181 3.07 -10.55 7.36
N LEU A 182 2.90 -10.33 6.05
CA LEU A 182 2.87 -11.41 5.07
C LEU A 182 4.26 -12.05 4.86
N LEU A 183 5.35 -11.27 4.94
CA LEU A 183 6.71 -11.79 4.91
C LEU A 183 7.04 -12.63 6.15
N GLU A 184 6.54 -12.25 7.34
CA GLU A 184 6.65 -13.06 8.56
C GLU A 184 6.02 -14.43 8.36
N VAL A 185 4.80 -14.46 7.82
CA VAL A 185 4.07 -15.70 7.50
C VAL A 185 4.82 -16.54 6.48
N LEU A 186 5.34 -15.91 5.42
CA LEU A 186 6.16 -16.60 4.42
C LEU A 186 7.41 -17.19 5.05
N GLY A 187 8.05 -16.47 5.98
CA GLY A 187 9.22 -16.94 6.71
C GLY A 187 8.94 -18.16 7.58
N HIS A 188 7.78 -18.24 8.21
CA HIS A 188 7.35 -19.42 8.98
C HIS A 188 7.02 -20.61 8.07
N ASN A 189 6.29 -20.36 6.97
CA ASN A 189 5.85 -21.42 6.07
C ASN A 189 7.02 -22.01 5.27
N GLU A 190 7.97 -21.17 4.87
CA GLU A 190 9.09 -21.57 4.02
C GLU A 190 10.43 -21.05 4.59
N PRO A 191 11.06 -21.79 5.53
CA PRO A 191 12.28 -21.35 6.20
C PRO A 191 13.50 -21.14 5.27
N CYS A 192 13.46 -21.68 4.05
CA CYS A 192 14.51 -21.51 3.05
C CYS A 192 14.43 -20.15 2.33
N VAL A 193 13.32 -19.43 2.42
CA VAL A 193 13.12 -18.14 1.77
C VAL A 193 13.98 -17.06 2.46
N PRO A 194 14.79 -16.28 1.72
CA PRO A 194 15.61 -15.21 2.29
C PRO A 194 14.76 -13.95 2.55
N VAL A 195 13.89 -14.02 3.55
CA VAL A 195 12.87 -13.00 3.86
C VAL A 195 13.48 -11.61 4.14
N GLU A 196 14.66 -11.53 4.74
CA GLU A 196 15.34 -10.26 4.99
C GLU A 196 15.74 -9.56 3.67
N ARG A 197 16.25 -10.33 2.71
CA ARG A 197 16.58 -9.81 1.37
C ARG A 197 15.33 -9.44 0.58
N LEU A 198 14.25 -10.22 0.74
CA LEU A 198 12.98 -9.90 0.12
C LEU A 198 12.37 -8.64 0.72
N HIS A 199 12.45 -8.43 2.04
CA HIS A 199 11.98 -7.23 2.71
C HIS A 199 12.63 -5.98 2.14
N ASP A 200 13.97 -5.98 1.97
CA ASP A 200 14.69 -4.89 1.33
C ASP A 200 14.10 -4.56 -0.06
N LEU A 201 13.90 -5.57 -0.92
CA LEU A 201 13.32 -5.38 -2.25
C LEU A 201 11.85 -4.92 -2.18
N CYS A 202 11.06 -5.49 -1.28
CA CYS A 202 9.66 -5.13 -1.07
C CYS A 202 9.52 -3.65 -0.70
N ARG A 203 10.43 -3.10 0.12
CA ARG A 203 10.43 -1.68 0.46
C ARG A 203 10.59 -0.79 -0.77
N HIS A 204 11.51 -1.13 -1.67
CA HIS A 204 11.71 -0.38 -2.92
C HIS A 204 10.52 -0.51 -3.87
N VAL A 205 9.97 -1.72 -4.04
CA VAL A 205 8.80 -1.96 -4.88
C VAL A 205 7.58 -1.22 -4.33
N LEU A 206 7.34 -1.28 -3.03
CA LEU A 206 6.23 -0.58 -2.38
C LEU A 206 6.38 0.94 -2.50
N GLN A 207 7.59 1.47 -2.33
CA GLN A 207 7.87 2.89 -2.52
C GLN A 207 7.54 3.33 -3.95
N PHE A 208 8.01 2.57 -4.94
CA PHE A 208 7.70 2.82 -6.35
C PHE A 208 6.18 2.82 -6.61
N VAL A 209 5.46 1.78 -6.16
CA VAL A 209 4.00 1.68 -6.36
C VAL A 209 3.25 2.79 -5.60
N SER A 210 3.79 3.28 -4.49
CA SER A 210 3.20 4.39 -3.74
C SER A 210 3.38 5.73 -4.45
N LEU A 211 4.53 5.95 -5.08
CA LEU A 211 4.82 7.18 -5.85
C LEU A 211 4.12 7.19 -7.21
N GLU A 212 4.14 6.07 -7.93
CA GLU A 212 3.50 5.90 -9.24
C GLU A 212 2.09 5.33 -9.14
N ARG A 213 1.43 5.48 -7.98
CA ARG A 213 0.12 4.87 -7.69
C ARG A 213 -0.89 5.12 -8.81
N THR A 214 -1.05 6.37 -9.23
CA THR A 214 -2.00 6.74 -10.29
C THR A 214 -1.69 6.01 -11.58
N ASP A 215 -0.43 6.05 -12.05
CA ASP A 215 -0.05 5.46 -13.32
C ASP A 215 -0.13 3.93 -13.30
N VAL A 216 0.29 3.30 -12.20
CA VAL A 216 0.23 1.84 -12.00
C VAL A 216 -1.23 1.36 -12.02
N TYR A 217 -2.10 1.97 -11.23
CA TYR A 217 -3.49 1.54 -11.14
C TYR A 217 -4.32 1.96 -12.37
N ASP A 218 -4.04 3.10 -13.01
CA ASP A 218 -4.66 3.48 -14.28
C ASP A 218 -4.27 2.52 -15.40
N SER A 219 -2.99 2.12 -15.47
CA SER A 219 -2.53 1.11 -16.43
C SER A 219 -3.20 -0.24 -16.17
N LEU A 220 -3.29 -0.66 -14.91
CA LEU A 220 -3.95 -1.91 -14.53
C LEU A 220 -5.45 -1.88 -14.87
N LEU A 221 -6.14 -0.76 -14.61
CA LEU A 221 -7.54 -0.58 -14.95
C LEU A 221 -7.77 -0.65 -16.47
N LYS A 222 -6.96 0.06 -17.27
CA LYS A 222 -7.07 0.06 -18.74
C LYS A 222 -6.83 -1.33 -19.31
N THR A 223 -5.87 -2.06 -18.75
CA THR A 223 -5.54 -3.42 -19.18
C THR A 223 -6.66 -4.40 -18.84
N THR A 224 -7.13 -4.41 -17.58
CA THR A 224 -8.18 -5.33 -17.11
C THR A 224 -9.55 -5.07 -17.74
N THR A 225 -9.86 -3.82 -18.09
CA THR A 225 -11.10 -3.46 -18.79
C THR A 225 -10.96 -3.50 -20.32
N GLN A 226 -9.74 -3.74 -20.83
CA GLN A 226 -9.39 -3.60 -22.25
C GLN A 226 -9.90 -2.28 -22.87
N CYS A 227 -9.93 -1.21 -22.06
CA CYS A 227 -10.53 0.07 -22.41
C CYS A 227 -9.53 1.20 -22.15
N VAL A 228 -9.22 1.99 -23.19
CA VAL A 228 -8.26 3.11 -23.10
C VAL A 228 -8.80 4.24 -22.21
N SER A 229 -10.13 4.40 -22.16
CA SER A 229 -10.81 5.43 -21.37
C SER A 229 -11.91 4.80 -20.49
N PRO A 230 -11.55 4.21 -19.34
CA PRO A 230 -12.50 3.56 -18.44
C PRO A 230 -13.57 4.52 -17.92
N SER A 231 -14.82 4.07 -17.89
CA SER A 231 -15.97 4.83 -17.42
C SER A 231 -15.90 5.10 -15.91
N ARG A 232 -16.72 6.04 -15.43
CA ARG A 232 -16.83 6.34 -13.99
C ARG A 232 -17.20 5.11 -13.17
N GLU A 233 -18.18 4.34 -13.62
CA GLU A 233 -18.61 3.11 -12.95
C GLU A 233 -17.48 2.06 -12.88
N GLN A 234 -16.69 1.92 -13.94
CA GLN A 234 -15.53 1.02 -13.95
C GLN A 234 -14.48 1.45 -12.93
N ARG A 235 -14.20 2.76 -12.83
CA ARG A 235 -13.26 3.32 -11.85
C ARG A 235 -13.76 3.11 -10.42
N GLU A 236 -15.04 3.31 -10.17
CA GLU A 236 -15.67 3.11 -8.86
C GLU A 236 -15.58 1.64 -8.43
N LYS A 237 -15.88 0.69 -9.33
CA LYS A 237 -15.71 -0.75 -9.04
C LYS A 237 -14.25 -1.11 -8.78
N PHE A 238 -13.34 -0.53 -9.54
CA PHE A 238 -11.90 -0.77 -9.43
C PHE A 238 -11.24 -0.11 -8.21
N ALA A 239 -11.91 0.84 -7.57
CA ALA A 239 -11.44 1.44 -6.31
C ALA A 239 -11.18 0.38 -5.23
N THR A 240 -11.99 -0.69 -5.21
CA THR A 240 -11.79 -1.82 -4.29
C THR A 240 -10.45 -2.54 -4.51
N VAL A 241 -9.97 -2.64 -5.74
CA VAL A 241 -8.64 -3.21 -6.05
C VAL A 241 -7.54 -2.24 -5.63
N THR A 242 -7.79 -0.95 -5.81
CA THR A 242 -6.82 0.11 -5.52
C THR A 242 -6.57 0.27 -4.01
N GLU A 243 -7.62 0.13 -3.20
CA GLU A 243 -7.56 0.29 -1.74
C GLU A 243 -7.27 -1.01 -0.97
N ASP A 244 -7.20 -2.16 -1.65
CA ASP A 244 -6.90 -3.45 -1.02
C ASP A 244 -5.41 -3.59 -0.67
N CYS A 245 -5.08 -3.30 0.59
CA CYS A 245 -3.70 -3.32 1.07
C CYS A 245 -3.17 -4.75 1.27
N MET A 246 -4.04 -5.73 1.53
CA MET A 246 -3.66 -7.15 1.53
C MET A 246 -3.21 -7.58 0.14
N LEU A 247 -4.01 -7.26 -0.89
CA LEU A 247 -3.68 -7.56 -2.28
C LEU A 247 -2.38 -6.87 -2.71
N LEU A 248 -2.23 -5.59 -2.38
CA LEU A 248 -1.01 -4.84 -2.64
C LEU A 248 0.21 -5.52 -1.98
N GLY A 249 0.08 -5.96 -0.72
CA GLY A 249 1.16 -6.63 0.00
C GLY A 249 1.63 -7.90 -0.70
N VAL A 250 0.70 -8.74 -1.15
CA VAL A 250 0.99 -9.96 -1.92
C VAL A 250 1.69 -9.63 -3.25
N VAL A 251 1.18 -8.65 -3.99
CA VAL A 251 1.77 -8.24 -5.28
C VAL A 251 3.19 -7.72 -5.11
N VAL A 252 3.43 -6.90 -4.08
CA VAL A 252 4.77 -6.38 -3.76
C VAL A 252 5.75 -7.52 -3.49
N ILE A 253 5.35 -8.52 -2.70
CA ILE A 253 6.19 -9.69 -2.40
C ILE A 253 6.46 -10.52 -3.66
N ALA A 254 5.45 -10.72 -4.51
CA ALA A 254 5.59 -11.45 -5.76
C ALA A 254 6.59 -10.75 -6.70
N VAL A 255 6.47 -9.44 -6.88
CA VAL A 255 7.38 -8.63 -7.71
C VAL A 255 8.80 -8.64 -7.14
N ALA A 256 8.96 -8.46 -5.82
CA ALA A 256 10.27 -8.54 -5.17
C ALA A 256 10.93 -9.92 -5.36
N THR A 257 10.14 -11.00 -5.27
CA THR A 257 10.60 -12.37 -5.50
C THR A 257 11.03 -12.59 -6.94
N PHE A 258 10.29 -12.03 -7.91
CA PHE A 258 10.66 -12.06 -9.32
C PHE A 258 12.00 -11.33 -9.55
N ILE A 259 12.14 -10.10 -9.06
CA ILE A 259 13.39 -9.31 -9.17
C ILE A 259 14.58 -10.11 -8.60
N LEU A 260 14.42 -10.69 -7.41
CA LEU A 260 15.45 -11.50 -6.77
C LEU A 260 15.83 -12.72 -7.62
N SER A 261 14.85 -13.37 -8.23
CA SER A 261 15.05 -14.57 -9.06
C SER A 261 15.76 -14.24 -10.37
N VAL A 262 15.36 -13.16 -11.04
CA VAL A 262 16.02 -12.68 -12.27
C VAL A 262 17.46 -12.27 -12.00
N THR A 263 17.72 -11.53 -10.91
CA THR A 263 19.08 -11.13 -10.53
C THR A 263 19.99 -12.34 -10.28
N LYS A 264 19.46 -13.40 -9.64
CA LYS A 264 20.19 -14.66 -9.47
C LYS A 264 20.45 -15.34 -10.81
N TRP A 265 19.45 -15.40 -11.69
CA TRP A 265 19.60 -16.01 -13.01
C TRP A 265 20.71 -15.32 -13.83
N GLU A 266 20.74 -13.99 -13.87
CA GLU A 266 21.77 -13.23 -14.61
C GLU A 266 23.18 -13.46 -14.07
N GLN A 267 23.32 -13.68 -12.75
CA GLN A 267 24.60 -14.03 -12.13
C GLN A 267 25.08 -15.44 -12.46
N HIS A 268 24.19 -16.33 -12.90
CA HIS A 268 24.48 -17.74 -13.21
C HIS A 268 24.26 -18.06 -14.70
N ARG A 269 24.37 -17.06 -15.59
CA ARG A 269 24.09 -17.19 -17.03
C ARG A 269 24.92 -18.27 -17.76
N ASP A 270 25.99 -18.77 -17.13
CA ASP A 270 26.82 -19.89 -17.62
C ASP A 270 26.41 -21.29 -17.08
N ALA A 271 25.34 -21.40 -16.29
CA ALA A 271 24.84 -22.66 -15.75
C ALA A 271 23.64 -23.19 -16.57
N PRO A 272 23.71 -24.40 -17.19
CA PRO A 272 22.73 -24.86 -18.19
C PRO A 272 21.36 -25.35 -17.63
N SER A 273 20.96 -24.97 -16.42
CA SER A 273 19.64 -25.36 -15.89
C SER A 273 19.25 -24.52 -14.68
N PHE A 274 18.66 -23.35 -14.90
CA PHE A 274 18.10 -22.53 -13.83
C PHE A 274 16.60 -22.32 -14.09
N LYS A 275 15.75 -23.04 -13.33
CA LYS A 275 14.28 -22.89 -13.36
C LYS A 275 13.88 -21.71 -12.47
N VAL A 276 13.25 -20.70 -13.04
CA VAL A 276 12.63 -19.60 -12.29
C VAL A 276 11.19 -20.00 -11.99
N GLN A 277 10.82 -20.01 -10.71
CA GLN A 277 9.48 -20.41 -10.26
C GLN A 277 8.74 -19.19 -9.73
N LEU A 278 7.66 -18.81 -10.41
CA LEU A 278 6.75 -17.74 -10.03
C LEU A 278 5.56 -18.35 -9.28
N VAL A 279 5.25 -17.82 -8.10
CA VAL A 279 4.15 -18.27 -7.23
C VAL A 279 2.97 -17.31 -7.38
N TYR A 280 1.77 -17.85 -7.57
CA TYR A 280 0.50 -17.11 -7.57
C TYR A 280 -0.21 -17.27 -6.22
N CYS A 281 -0.85 -16.21 -5.73
CA CYS A 281 -1.70 -16.23 -4.55
C CYS A 281 -3.15 -16.00 -4.96
N ASP A 282 -4.03 -16.96 -4.66
CA ASP A 282 -5.48 -16.79 -4.76
C ASP A 282 -6.06 -16.58 -3.36
N ILE A 283 -6.70 -15.43 -3.13
CA ILE A 283 -7.43 -15.11 -1.89
C ILE A 283 -8.93 -15.11 -2.24
N THR A 284 -9.44 -16.26 -2.66
CA THR A 284 -10.86 -16.47 -2.86
C THR A 284 -11.37 -17.42 -1.79
N ASP A 285 -12.03 -16.82 -0.81
CA ASP A 285 -12.72 -17.46 0.32
C ASP A 285 -11.86 -18.20 1.34
N GLY A 286 -12.04 -17.81 2.61
CA GLY A 286 -11.33 -18.33 3.78
C GLY A 286 -11.63 -19.80 4.13
N SER A 287 -11.92 -20.66 3.16
CA SER A 287 -12.16 -22.08 3.45
C SER A 287 -11.96 -23.08 2.31
N ARG A 288 -11.71 -22.72 1.03
CA ARG A 288 -11.57 -23.73 -0.04
C ARG A 288 -10.54 -23.41 -1.12
N LEU A 289 -9.50 -24.25 -1.19
CA LEU A 289 -8.47 -24.30 -2.22
C LEU A 289 -8.88 -25.25 -3.37
N SER A 290 -8.66 -24.84 -4.62
CA SER A 290 -8.65 -25.75 -5.78
C SER A 290 -7.44 -25.47 -6.69
N CYS A 291 -6.88 -26.52 -7.29
CA CYS A 291 -5.60 -26.51 -8.01
C CYS A 291 -5.81 -26.68 -9.53
N GLY A 292 -5.13 -25.87 -10.35
CA GLY A 292 -5.12 -25.97 -11.81
C GLY A 292 -3.73 -25.72 -12.41
N LYS A 293 -3.41 -26.38 -13.53
CA LYS A 293 -2.10 -26.40 -14.22
C LYS A 293 -2.05 -25.40 -15.40
N ALA A 294 -0.91 -24.78 -15.68
CA ALA A 294 -0.61 -24.13 -16.97
C ALA A 294 0.90 -24.17 -17.28
N SER A 295 1.27 -24.29 -18.57
CA SER A 295 2.64 -24.35 -19.12
C SER A 295 2.89 -23.15 -20.05
N ALA A 296 4.12 -22.63 -20.12
CA ALA A 296 4.53 -21.65 -21.13
C ALA A 296 5.94 -21.97 -21.66
N ASP A 297 6.04 -22.12 -22.98
CA ASP A 297 7.27 -22.34 -23.75
C ASP A 297 8.04 -21.04 -24.08
N SER A 298 9.30 -21.25 -24.47
CA SER A 298 10.47 -20.37 -24.59
C SER A 298 10.37 -19.02 -25.36
N ASP A 299 9.22 -18.49 -25.81
CA ASP A 299 9.22 -17.29 -26.68
C ASP A 299 8.21 -16.18 -26.33
N VAL A 300 7.57 -16.20 -25.16
CA VAL A 300 6.61 -15.14 -24.77
C VAL A 300 6.81 -14.69 -23.33
N MET A 301 7.82 -13.85 -23.08
CA MET A 301 7.92 -13.10 -21.83
C MET A 301 6.98 -11.88 -21.87
N LYS A 302 5.67 -12.14 -21.97
CA LYS A 302 4.62 -11.20 -21.56
C LYS A 302 4.22 -11.62 -20.15
N CYS A 303 4.70 -10.90 -19.15
CA CYS A 303 4.17 -11.00 -17.79
C CYS A 303 2.73 -10.44 -17.75
N GLU A 304 1.76 -11.22 -18.21
CA GLU A 304 0.38 -11.07 -17.74
C GLU A 304 0.36 -11.51 -16.28
N ILE A 305 0.43 -10.55 -15.36
CA ILE A 305 0.05 -10.76 -13.97
C ILE A 305 -1.46 -11.05 -14.00
N LEU A 306 -1.82 -12.34 -14.03
CA LEU A 306 -3.20 -12.81 -14.02
C LEU A 306 -3.88 -12.52 -12.68
N LEU A 307 -4.18 -11.25 -12.40
CA LEU A 307 -5.18 -10.81 -11.41
C LEU A 307 -6.63 -11.11 -11.88
N GLU A 308 -6.78 -11.88 -12.95
CA GLU A 308 -7.88 -11.73 -13.91
C GLU A 308 -9.10 -12.63 -13.68
N LYS A 309 -9.17 -13.46 -12.63
CA LYS A 309 -10.33 -14.37 -12.46
C LYS A 309 -11.01 -14.40 -11.10
N ALA A 310 -10.40 -13.89 -10.03
CA ALA A 310 -10.92 -14.08 -8.68
C ALA A 310 -12.05 -13.12 -8.26
N ARG A 311 -12.04 -11.86 -8.74
CA ARG A 311 -13.05 -10.85 -8.34
C ARG A 311 -14.05 -10.46 -9.43
N LEU A 312 -13.80 -10.82 -10.69
CA LEU A 312 -14.67 -10.46 -11.82
C LEU A 312 -15.61 -11.59 -12.26
N SER A 313 -15.40 -12.84 -11.81
CA SER A 313 -16.30 -13.96 -12.14
C SER A 313 -17.67 -13.88 -11.45
N GLU A 314 -17.85 -13.01 -10.45
CA GLU A 314 -19.17 -12.69 -9.89
C GLU A 314 -19.94 -11.65 -10.72
N CYS A 315 -19.31 -11.04 -11.73
CA CYS A 315 -19.91 -9.94 -12.51
C CYS A 315 -20.19 -10.25 -13.98
N VAL A 316 -19.69 -11.34 -14.57
CA VAL A 316 -19.96 -11.68 -15.98
C VAL A 316 -20.01 -13.20 -16.18
N THR A 317 -21.13 -13.71 -16.71
CA THR A 317 -21.31 -15.10 -17.12
C THR A 317 -20.51 -15.42 -18.41
N PRO A 318 -19.78 -16.56 -18.50
CA PRO A 318 -19.16 -16.97 -19.74
C PRO A 318 -19.88 -18.16 -20.43
N VAL A 319 -19.84 -18.16 -21.76
CA VAL A 319 -20.30 -19.21 -22.68
C VAL A 319 -19.13 -20.15 -23.02
N SER A 320 -19.39 -21.45 -23.12
CA SER A 320 -18.42 -22.58 -23.16
C SER A 320 -17.88 -22.96 -24.60
N PRO A 321 -17.06 -24.04 -24.81
CA PRO A 321 -15.67 -23.94 -25.31
C PRO A 321 -15.30 -24.88 -26.51
N VAL A 322 -14.04 -24.87 -26.99
CA VAL A 322 -13.44 -25.92 -27.88
C VAL A 322 -11.94 -26.18 -27.55
N SER A 323 -11.46 -27.39 -27.89
CA SER A 323 -10.40 -28.25 -27.30
C SER A 323 -9.05 -28.40 -28.07
N ARG A 324 -7.99 -28.94 -27.39
CA ARG A 324 -6.95 -29.95 -27.84
C ARG A 324 -5.74 -30.03 -26.87
N THR A 325 -5.45 -31.17 -26.20
CA THR A 325 -4.54 -32.35 -26.42
C THR A 325 -3.04 -32.18 -26.07
N GLU A 326 -2.53 -33.14 -25.27
CA GLU A 326 -1.25 -33.24 -24.52
C GLU A 326 -0.04 -33.80 -25.33
N ASP A 327 1.21 -33.48 -24.93
CA ASP A 327 2.29 -34.48 -24.67
C ASP A 327 3.59 -33.89 -24.03
N GLU A 328 4.13 -34.65 -23.07
CA GLU A 328 5.45 -34.75 -22.36
C GLU A 328 6.37 -33.54 -22.04
N VAL A 329 6.79 -33.41 -20.76
CA VAL A 329 8.19 -33.49 -20.21
C VAL A 329 8.38 -32.79 -18.84
N CYS A 330 8.94 -33.56 -17.88
CA CYS A 330 9.73 -33.24 -16.66
C CYS A 330 9.29 -32.14 -15.64
N ASP A 331 8.66 -32.65 -14.58
CA ASP A 331 8.31 -32.02 -13.30
C ASP A 331 9.45 -31.30 -12.58
N VAL A 332 9.20 -30.06 -12.13
CA VAL A 332 9.77 -29.46 -10.90
C VAL A 332 8.73 -28.52 -10.29
N VAL A 333 8.33 -28.79 -9.05
CA VAL A 333 7.17 -28.27 -8.33
C VAL A 333 7.62 -27.34 -7.18
N VAL A 334 7.03 -26.16 -7.06
CA VAL A 334 7.04 -25.31 -5.85
C VAL A 334 5.60 -24.90 -5.60
N ASN A 335 5.13 -25.40 -4.47
CA ASN A 335 3.81 -25.28 -3.89
C ASN A 335 3.96 -24.29 -2.73
N THR A 336 3.39 -23.09 -2.79
CA THR A 336 3.22 -22.28 -1.57
C THR A 336 1.76 -22.37 -1.17
N ARG A 337 1.46 -23.34 -0.30
CA ARG A 337 0.16 -23.39 0.40
C ARG A 337 0.24 -22.48 1.61
N LEU A 338 -0.55 -21.41 1.67
CA LEU A 338 -0.98 -20.86 2.96
C LEU A 338 -1.97 -21.87 3.55
N VAL A 339 -1.48 -22.79 4.38
CA VAL A 339 -2.33 -23.66 5.21
C VAL A 339 -2.59 -22.92 6.51
N PHE A 340 -3.79 -22.37 6.67
CA PHE A 340 -4.30 -22.04 7.99
C PHE A 340 -4.61 -23.37 8.69
N LEU A 341 -3.79 -23.75 9.67
CA LEU A 341 -4.06 -24.92 10.51
C LEU A 341 -5.23 -24.59 11.45
N SER A 342 -6.47 -24.83 11.01
CA SER A 342 -7.53 -25.16 11.96
C SER A 342 -7.48 -26.66 12.22
N LYS A 343 -7.46 -27.04 13.49
CA LYS A 343 -7.85 -28.40 13.88
C LYS A 343 -9.28 -28.69 13.47
#